data_AF-A0A962X9M1-F1
#
_entry.id   AF-A0A962X9M1-F1
#
_cell.length_a   1.000
_cell.length_b   1.000
_cell.length_c   1.000
_cell.angle_alpha   90.00
_cell.angle_beta   90.00
_cell.angle_gamma   90.00
#
_symmetry.space_group_name_H-M   'P 1'
#
loop_
_entity.id
_entity.type
_entity.pdbx_description
1 polymer ?
#
loop_
_entity_poly.entity_id
_entity_poly.type
_entity_poly.pdbx_seq_one_letter_code
_entity_poly.pdbx_strand_id
1 'polypeptide(L)'
;MDDYLSKPFTTAQRDAVLTRWLPQRGSDAHSPPAPVSLATESTEDSEESAILEEFQLAQIRALHWEGSPNPLTRVIQLYLENAPRQIEALCAAIVAADAPQIRAAAHALKSASTTLGAMVMATTCQSLETIGRENCLENAVAVFADLEQIFAQTCGALTALPEAHKLSLASA
;
A
#
# COMPACT_ATOMS: atom_id res chain seq x y z
N MET A 1 -27.71 16.36 -4.16
CA MET A 1 -27.47 16.79 -2.78
C MET A 1 -26.39 15.88 -2.25
N ASP A 2 -25.25 16.46 -1.89
CA ASP A 2 -23.93 15.84 -1.95
C ASP A 2 -23.61 14.99 -0.71
N ASP A 3 -23.57 13.67 -0.88
CA ASP A 3 -23.12 12.74 0.16
C ASP A 3 -21.59 12.86 0.31
N TYR A 4 -21.14 13.79 1.15
CA TYR A 4 -19.73 14.05 1.43
C TYR A 4 -19.21 13.11 2.54
N LEU A 5 -18.31 12.19 2.19
CA LEU A 5 -17.59 11.33 3.13
C LEU A 5 -16.31 12.03 3.62
N SER A 6 -16.36 12.60 4.83
CA SER A 6 -15.19 13.16 5.50
C SER A 6 -14.30 12.07 6.10
N LYS A 7 -12.98 12.18 5.93
CA LYS A 7 -11.99 11.19 6.40
C LYS A 7 -11.89 11.11 7.94
N PRO A 8 -11.52 9.93 8.50
CA PRO A 8 -11.35 8.65 7.80
C PRO A 8 -12.68 7.88 7.76
N PHE A 9 -13.02 7.35 6.58
CA PHE A 9 -14.20 6.50 6.39
C PHE A 9 -13.77 5.05 6.17
N THR A 10 -14.59 4.11 6.63
CA THR A 10 -14.31 2.67 6.54
C THR A 10 -14.76 2.09 5.20
N THR A 11 -14.22 0.94 4.80
CA THR A 11 -14.62 0.22 3.57
C THR A 11 -16.12 -0.03 3.53
N ALA A 12 -16.72 -0.38 4.69
CA ALA A 12 -18.16 -0.57 4.83
C ALA A 12 -18.98 0.70 4.51
N GLN A 13 -18.45 1.90 4.82
CA GLN A 13 -19.13 3.17 4.51
C GLN A 13 -19.08 3.49 3.02
N ARG A 14 -18.01 3.10 2.30
CA ARG A 14 -17.96 3.22 0.83
C ARG A 14 -18.98 2.31 0.16
N ASP A 15 -19.04 1.05 0.57
CA ASP A 15 -19.91 0.05 -0.05
C ASP A 15 -21.39 0.40 0.14
N ALA A 16 -21.75 0.93 1.31
CA ALA A 16 -23.10 1.41 1.59
C ALA A 16 -23.55 2.56 0.66
N VAL A 17 -22.64 3.49 0.35
CA VAL A 17 -22.93 4.59 -0.59
C VAL A 17 -23.03 4.05 -2.02
N LEU A 18 -22.12 3.17 -2.44
CA LEU A 18 -22.15 2.60 -3.79
C LEU A 18 -23.41 1.76 -4.04
N THR A 19 -23.84 0.98 -3.06
CA THR A 19 -25.05 0.14 -3.17
C THR A 19 -26.34 0.97 -3.24
N ARG A 20 -26.32 2.21 -2.71
CA ARG A 20 -27.45 3.15 -2.77
C ARG A 20 -27.66 3.71 -4.17
N TRP A 21 -26.57 3.98 -4.90
CA TRP A 21 -26.61 4.70 -6.19
C TRP A 21 -26.56 3.77 -7.41
N LEU A 22 -26.22 2.49 -7.23
CA LEU A 22 -26.36 1.49 -8.29
C LEU A 22 -27.82 1.02 -8.41
N PRO A 23 -28.42 1.03 -9.62
CA PRO A 23 -29.73 0.45 -9.83
C PRO A 23 -29.65 -1.06 -9.57
N GLN A 24 -30.41 -1.53 -8.58
CA GLN A 24 -30.58 -2.95 -8.29
C GLN A 24 -31.22 -3.63 -9.51
N ARG A 25 -30.39 -4.24 -10.36
CA ARG A 25 -30.88 -5.18 -11.37
C ARG A 25 -31.35 -6.44 -10.65
N GLY A 26 -32.67 -6.52 -10.50
CA GLY A 26 -33.47 -7.74 -10.64
C GLY A 26 -32.96 -8.97 -9.90
N SER A 27 -33.58 -9.20 -8.75
CA SER A 27 -33.68 -10.51 -8.11
C SER A 27 -34.11 -11.57 -9.12
N ASP A 28 -33.32 -12.63 -9.29
CA ASP A 28 -33.84 -13.93 -9.66
C ASP A 28 -33.00 -15.05 -9.02
N ALA A 29 -33.74 -16.04 -8.53
CA ALA A 29 -33.31 -17.06 -7.59
C ALA A 29 -32.39 -18.12 -8.21
N HIS A 30 -31.35 -18.50 -7.47
CA HIS A 30 -30.80 -19.86 -7.49
C HIS A 30 -30.05 -20.18 -6.18
N SER A 31 -30.69 -20.99 -5.32
CA SER A 31 -30.01 -21.98 -4.47
C SER A 31 -29.65 -23.18 -5.37
N PRO A 32 -28.67 -24.10 -5.13
CA PRO A 32 -28.05 -24.57 -3.86
C PRO A 32 -26.51 -24.89 -4.04
N PRO A 33 -25.81 -25.86 -3.38
CA PRO A 33 -25.92 -26.51 -2.06
C PRO A 33 -24.63 -26.35 -1.17
N ALA A 34 -24.65 -27.05 -0.03
CA ALA A 34 -23.69 -27.24 1.08
C ALA A 34 -22.15 -27.27 0.79
N PRO A 35 -21.31 -27.02 1.83
CA PRO A 35 -19.87 -26.82 1.67
C PRO A 35 -19.12 -28.14 1.47
N VAL A 36 -18.45 -28.26 0.32
CA VAL A 36 -17.38 -29.24 0.12
C VAL A 36 -16.05 -28.61 0.54
N SER A 37 -15.58 -29.08 1.69
CA SER A 37 -14.22 -28.91 2.19
C SER A 37 -13.23 -29.50 1.19
N LEU A 38 -12.64 -28.67 0.34
CA LEU A 38 -11.40 -28.98 -0.36
C LEU A 38 -10.24 -28.61 0.54
N ALA A 39 -9.86 -29.57 1.38
CA ALA A 39 -8.52 -29.63 1.92
C ALA A 39 -7.66 -30.43 0.94
N THR A 40 -6.41 -29.97 0.80
CA THR A 40 -5.29 -30.57 0.07
C THR A 40 -5.12 -30.06 -1.35
N GLU A 41 -4.36 -28.98 -1.49
CA GLU A 41 -3.03 -29.02 -2.10
C GLU A 41 -2.33 -27.69 -1.78
N SER A 42 -1.77 -27.63 -0.57
CA SER A 42 -0.72 -26.67 -0.27
C SER A 42 0.50 -27.10 -1.08
N THR A 43 0.66 -26.54 -2.27
CA THR A 43 1.93 -26.56 -2.99
C THR A 43 2.88 -25.65 -2.23
N GLU A 44 3.67 -26.25 -1.36
CA GLU A 44 4.94 -25.71 -0.88
C GLU A 44 5.87 -25.60 -2.08
N ASP A 45 5.90 -24.44 -2.73
CA ASP A 45 7.04 -24.07 -3.57
C ASP A 45 7.20 -22.54 -3.58
N SER A 46 8.19 -22.06 -2.82
CA SER A 46 8.78 -20.73 -2.90
C SER A 46 7.83 -19.52 -2.95
N GLU A 47 7.16 -19.20 -1.83
CA GLU A 47 6.86 -17.80 -1.53
C GLU A 47 7.97 -17.25 -0.64
N GLU A 48 9.15 -17.00 -1.24
CA GLU A 48 9.92 -15.83 -0.81
C GLU A 48 8.90 -14.69 -0.84
N SER A 49 8.45 -14.20 0.33
CA SER A 49 7.38 -13.21 0.40
C SER A 49 7.75 -12.06 -0.52
N ALA A 50 7.11 -12.02 -1.70
CA ALA A 50 7.50 -11.09 -2.74
C ALA A 50 7.36 -9.70 -2.12
N ILE A 51 8.45 -8.92 -2.16
CA ILE A 51 8.49 -7.59 -1.53
C ILE A 51 7.34 -6.71 -2.05
N LEU A 52 6.87 -6.98 -3.27
CA LEU A 52 5.73 -6.34 -3.93
C LEU A 52 4.70 -7.39 -4.34
N GLU A 53 3.43 -7.14 -4.05
CA GLU A 53 2.31 -7.95 -4.53
C GLU A 53 1.96 -7.66 -5.99
N GLU A 54 2.11 -8.66 -6.86
CA GLU A 54 1.81 -8.54 -8.29
C GLU A 54 0.34 -8.19 -8.57
N PHE A 55 -0.60 -8.62 -7.73
CA PHE A 55 -2.02 -8.27 -7.87
C PHE A 55 -2.27 -6.75 -7.76
N GLN A 56 -1.56 -6.06 -6.86
CA GLN A 56 -1.67 -4.60 -6.70
C GLN A 56 -1.05 -3.88 -7.91
N LEU A 57 0.10 -4.35 -8.40
CA LEU A 57 0.74 -3.81 -9.60
C LEU A 57 -0.16 -4.00 -10.83
N ALA A 58 -0.79 -5.16 -11.00
CA ALA A 58 -1.71 -5.46 -12.08
C ALA A 58 -2.94 -4.54 -12.09
N GLN A 59 -3.50 -4.23 -10.92
CA GLN A 59 -4.61 -3.26 -10.82
C GLN A 59 -4.20 -1.86 -11.28
N ILE A 60 -2.99 -1.41 -10.95
CA ILE A 60 -2.49 -0.11 -11.43
C ILE A 60 -2.26 -0.18 -12.95
N ARG A 61 -1.68 -1.26 -13.47
CA ARG A 61 -1.47 -1.47 -14.92
C ARG A 61 -2.80 -1.42 -15.69
N ALA A 62 -3.87 -1.97 -15.11
CA ALA A 62 -5.21 -1.98 -15.72
C ALA A 62 -5.84 -0.58 -15.89
N LEU A 63 -5.32 0.45 -15.20
CA LEU A 63 -5.75 1.85 -15.39
C LEU A 63 -5.20 2.49 -16.67
N HIS A 64 -4.28 1.81 -17.37
CA HIS A 64 -3.69 2.33 -18.60
C HIS A 64 -4.72 2.33 -19.75
N TRP A 65 -4.82 3.45 -20.45
CA TRP A 65 -5.56 3.56 -21.71
C TRP A 65 -4.67 4.11 -22.84
N GLU A 66 -5.02 3.80 -24.08
CA GLU A 66 -4.26 4.24 -25.26
C GLU A 66 -4.09 5.77 -25.28
N GLY A 67 -2.84 6.21 -25.43
CA GLY A 67 -2.46 7.63 -25.42
C GLY A 67 -2.18 8.23 -24.04
N SER A 68 -2.29 7.47 -22.94
CA SER A 68 -1.86 7.91 -21.60
C SER A 68 -0.45 7.43 -21.23
N PRO A 69 0.31 8.17 -20.41
CA PRO A 69 1.52 7.66 -19.79
C PRO A 69 1.19 6.46 -18.89
N ASN A 70 2.12 5.50 -18.77
CA ASN A 70 1.92 4.31 -17.95
C ASN A 70 1.70 4.71 -16.48
N PRO A 71 0.52 4.43 -15.89
CA PRO A 71 0.18 4.86 -14.53
C PRO A 71 1.12 4.23 -13.50
N LEU A 72 1.56 2.98 -13.70
CA LEU A 72 2.46 2.30 -12.79
C LEU A 72 3.83 2.98 -12.75
N THR A 73 4.39 3.33 -13.91
CA THR A 73 5.64 4.11 -14.02
C THR A 73 5.56 5.39 -13.20
N ARG A 74 4.42 6.12 -13.28
CA ARG A 74 4.24 7.37 -12.54
C ARG A 74 4.15 7.15 -11.02
N VAL A 75 3.43 6.13 -10.58
CA VAL A 75 3.30 5.80 -9.15
C VAL A 75 4.65 5.38 -8.57
N ILE A 76 5.42 4.54 -9.29
CA ILE A 76 6.77 4.13 -8.89
C ILE A 76 7.67 5.37 -8.74
N GLN A 77 7.67 6.26 -9.73
CA GLN A 77 8.47 7.49 -9.67
C GLN A 77 8.11 8.35 -8.46
N LEU A 78 6.81 8.61 -8.25
CA LEU A 78 6.34 9.39 -7.10
C LEU A 78 6.71 8.75 -5.77
N TYR A 79 6.69 7.42 -5.69
CA TYR A 79 7.13 6.70 -4.49
C TYR A 79 8.63 6.91 -4.25
N LEU A 80 9.48 6.69 -5.27
CA LEU A 80 10.93 6.83 -5.15
C LEU A 80 11.37 8.28 -4.86
N GLU A 81 10.61 9.28 -5.32
CA GLU A 81 10.87 10.70 -5.03
C GLU A 81 10.45 11.12 -3.61
N ASN A 82 9.32 10.60 -3.12
CA ASN A 82 8.73 11.06 -1.86
C ASN A 82 9.09 10.20 -0.65
N ALA A 83 9.26 8.89 -0.83
CA ALA A 83 9.53 7.99 0.28
C ALA A 83 10.81 8.33 1.05
N PRO A 84 11.96 8.68 0.41
CA PRO A 84 13.17 9.08 1.14
C PRO A 84 12.92 10.27 2.08
N ARG A 85 12.16 11.28 1.63
CA ARG A 85 11.81 12.44 2.47
C ARG A 85 10.97 12.05 3.68
N GLN A 86 10.08 11.05 3.53
CA GLN A 86 9.28 10.55 4.65
C GLN A 86 10.13 9.72 5.63
N ILE A 87 11.11 8.95 5.14
CA ILE A 87 12.09 8.24 5.98
C ILE A 87 12.90 9.23 6.81
N GLU A 88 13.42 10.28 6.18
CA GLU A 88 14.18 11.34 6.87
C GLU A 88 13.32 12.06 7.92
N ALA A 89 12.09 12.42 7.57
CA ALA A 89 11.15 13.06 8.50
C ALA A 89 10.81 12.15 9.69
N LEU A 90 10.66 10.85 9.45
CA LEU A 90 10.41 9.85 10.48
C LEU A 90 11.62 9.69 11.40
N CYS A 91 12.84 9.64 10.85
CA CYS A 91 14.08 9.61 11.63
C CYS A 91 14.19 10.84 12.54
N ALA A 92 14.00 12.04 11.98
CA ALA A 92 14.06 13.29 12.74
C ALA A 92 12.99 13.34 13.85
N ALA A 93 11.78 12.85 13.57
CA ALA A 93 10.70 12.78 14.55
C ALA A 93 11.00 11.80 15.69
N ILE A 94 11.63 10.65 15.40
CA ILE A 94 12.08 9.69 16.42
C ILE A 94 13.15 10.32 17.32
N VAL A 95 14.15 10.99 16.73
CA VAL A 95 15.21 11.69 17.49
C VAL A 95 14.63 12.80 18.36
N ALA A 96 13.64 13.54 17.86
CA ALA A 96 12.95 14.60 18.60
C ALA A 96 11.89 14.09 19.60
N ALA A 97 11.63 12.77 19.64
CA ALA A 97 10.53 12.16 20.38
C ALA A 97 9.14 12.78 20.06
N ASP A 98 8.94 13.20 18.81
CA ASP A 98 7.70 13.83 18.33
C ASP A 98 6.72 12.76 17.82
N ALA A 99 5.93 12.21 18.75
CA ALA A 99 4.97 11.15 18.44
C ALA A 99 3.90 11.54 17.39
N PRO A 100 3.32 12.75 17.39
CA PRO A 100 2.45 13.22 16.31
C PRO A 100 3.12 13.17 14.92
N GLN A 101 4.37 13.62 14.83
CA GLN A 101 5.10 13.64 13.57
C GLN A 101 5.51 12.22 13.12
N ILE A 102 5.92 11.34 14.04
CA ILE A 102 6.15 9.91 13.77
C ILE A 102 4.89 9.30 13.15
N ARG A 103 3.73 9.53 13.77
CA ARG A 103 2.45 9.01 13.27
C ARG A 103 2.14 9.51 11.86
N ALA A 104 2.32 10.80 11.60
CA ALA A 104 2.03 11.41 10.31
C ALA A 104 2.93 10.87 9.18
N ALA A 105 4.24 10.82 9.42
CA ALA A 105 5.21 10.31 8.45
C ALA A 105 5.00 8.82 8.16
N ALA A 106 4.80 8.01 9.21
CA ALA A 106 4.52 6.58 9.08
C ALA A 106 3.19 6.31 8.32
N HIS A 107 2.14 7.09 8.59
CA HIS A 107 0.86 6.97 7.88
C HIS A 107 0.98 7.26 6.38
N ALA A 108 1.72 8.32 6.02
CA ALA A 108 1.96 8.68 4.62
C ALA A 108 2.72 7.58 3.89
N LEU A 109 3.81 7.07 4.50
CA LEU A 109 4.65 6.03 3.92
C LEU A 109 3.93 4.68 3.81
N LYS A 110 3.12 4.33 4.81
CA LYS A 110 2.22 3.16 4.77
C LYS A 110 1.29 3.23 3.56
N SER A 111 0.56 4.33 3.40
CA SER A 111 -0.44 4.49 2.34
C SER A 111 0.18 4.37 0.95
N ALA A 112 1.35 4.98 0.75
CA ALA A 112 2.10 4.88 -0.49
C ALA A 112 2.58 3.44 -0.75
N SER A 113 3.05 2.74 0.29
CA SER A 113 3.53 1.36 0.20
C SER A 113 2.41 0.36 -0.09
N THR A 114 1.23 0.51 0.54
CA THR A 114 0.06 -0.34 0.28
C THR A 114 -0.42 -0.24 -1.17
N THR A 115 -0.34 0.96 -1.76
CA THR A 115 -0.75 1.17 -3.15
C THR A 115 0.10 0.34 -4.12
N LEU A 116 1.40 0.19 -3.84
CA LEU A 116 2.33 -0.61 -4.64
C LEU A 116 2.38 -2.09 -4.24
N GLY A 117 1.59 -2.51 -3.26
CA GLY A 117 1.64 -3.88 -2.72
C GLY A 117 2.89 -4.17 -1.89
N ALA A 118 3.60 -3.15 -1.40
CA ALA A 118 4.74 -3.31 -0.50
C ALA A 118 4.25 -3.58 0.94
N MET A 119 3.71 -4.77 1.19
CA MET A 119 2.96 -5.07 2.42
C MET A 119 3.84 -5.18 3.66
N VAL A 120 5.07 -5.68 3.52
CA VAL A 120 6.04 -5.70 4.61
C VAL A 120 6.35 -4.26 5.05
N MET A 121 6.62 -3.37 4.10
CA MET A 121 6.84 -1.94 4.35
C MET A 121 5.63 -1.28 5.02
N ALA A 122 4.42 -1.55 4.51
CA ALA A 122 3.18 -1.00 5.06
C ALA A 122 2.93 -1.47 6.51
N THR A 123 3.25 -2.73 6.82
CA THR A 123 3.09 -3.31 8.16
C THR A 123 4.08 -2.69 9.15
N THR A 124 5.35 -2.53 8.77
CA THR A 124 6.35 -1.88 9.62
C THR A 124 6.00 -0.40 9.87
N CYS A 125 5.50 0.29 8.84
CA CYS A 125 4.97 1.65 9.01
C CYS A 125 3.76 1.68 9.96
N GLN A 126 2.87 0.68 9.92
CA GLN A 126 1.73 0.59 10.84
C GLN A 126 2.17 0.46 12.31
N SER A 127 3.27 -0.26 12.56
CA SER A 127 3.85 -0.38 13.90
C SER A 127 4.35 0.98 14.40
N LEU A 128 5.07 1.75 13.57
CA LEU A 128 5.51 3.11 13.94
C LEU A 128 4.34 4.09 14.08
N GLU A 129 3.31 3.98 13.23
CA GLU A 129 2.09 4.77 13.36
C GLU A 129 1.38 4.50 14.71
N THR A 130 1.37 3.23 15.15
CA THR A 130 0.81 2.82 16.44
C THR A 130 1.64 3.34 17.60
N ILE A 131 2.97 3.22 17.53
CA ILE A 131 3.92 3.78 18.49
C ILE A 131 3.70 5.30 18.66
N GLY A 132 3.59 6.03 17.55
CA GLY A 132 3.30 7.48 17.58
C GLY A 132 1.89 7.82 18.09
N ARG A 133 0.90 6.94 17.88
CA ARG A 133 -0.46 7.12 18.42
C ARG A 133 -0.52 6.90 19.93
N GLU A 134 0.20 5.89 20.42
CA GLU A 134 0.20 5.51 21.84
C GLU A 134 1.20 6.32 22.67
N ASN A 135 2.08 7.08 22.00
CA ASN A 135 3.13 7.89 22.61
C ASN A 135 4.14 7.06 23.43
N CYS A 136 4.30 5.77 23.08
CA CYS A 136 5.22 4.82 23.70
C CYS A 136 6.41 4.56 22.77
N LEU A 137 7.38 5.47 22.76
CA LEU A 137 8.46 5.51 21.75
C LEU A 137 9.64 4.55 22.02
N GLU A 138 9.56 3.72 23.05
CA GLU A 138 10.65 2.83 23.51
C GLU A 138 11.20 1.94 22.39
N ASN A 139 10.32 1.44 21.52
CA ASN A 139 10.68 0.56 20.41
C ASN A 139 10.80 1.27 19.05
N ALA A 140 10.60 2.59 19.00
CA ALA A 140 10.56 3.34 17.72
C ALA A 140 11.87 3.20 16.92
N VAL A 141 13.01 3.26 17.61
CA VAL A 141 14.34 3.17 16.98
C VAL A 141 14.59 1.79 16.38
N ALA A 142 14.22 0.72 17.10
CA ALA A 142 14.39 -0.65 16.62
C ALA A 142 13.53 -0.92 15.38
N VAL A 143 12.26 -0.54 15.43
CA VAL A 143 11.33 -0.69 14.30
C VAL A 143 11.76 0.17 13.10
N PHE A 144 12.34 1.35 13.34
CA PHE A 144 12.87 2.19 12.27
C PHE A 144 14.08 1.56 11.57
N ALA A 145 14.99 0.92 12.31
CA ALA A 145 16.13 0.22 11.70
C ALA A 145 15.66 -0.92 10.77
N ASP A 146 14.66 -1.69 11.18
CA ASP A 146 14.03 -2.71 10.32
C ASP A 146 13.40 -2.07 9.08
N LEU A 147 12.72 -0.94 9.26
CA LEU A 147 12.07 -0.20 8.18
C LEU A 147 13.07 0.30 7.13
N GLU A 148 14.26 0.75 7.51
CA GLU A 148 15.30 1.18 6.56
C GLU A 148 15.77 0.03 5.66
N GLN A 149 15.95 -1.17 6.24
CA GLN A 149 16.32 -2.35 5.46
C GLN A 149 15.21 -2.73 4.47
N ILE A 150 13.96 -2.75 4.93
CA ILE A 150 12.79 -3.05 4.10
C ILE A 150 12.62 -1.99 3.01
N PHE A 151 12.89 -0.73 3.31
CA PHE A 151 12.83 0.36 2.35
C PHE A 151 13.84 0.15 1.22
N ALA A 152 15.10 -0.17 1.54
CA ALA A 152 16.13 -0.48 0.54
C ALA A 152 15.73 -1.66 -0.36
N GLN A 153 15.18 -2.73 0.24
CA GLN A 153 14.65 -3.89 -0.49
C GLN A 153 13.48 -3.50 -1.42
N THR A 154 12.56 -2.66 -0.92
CA THR A 154 11.40 -2.17 -1.68
C THR A 154 11.83 -1.32 -2.87
N CYS A 155 12.79 -0.40 -2.68
CA CYS A 155 13.36 0.38 -3.77
C CYS A 155 14.07 -0.50 -4.81
N GLY A 156 14.82 -1.51 -4.37
CA GLY A 156 15.44 -2.50 -5.26
C GLY A 156 14.40 -3.24 -6.11
N ALA A 157 13.34 -3.73 -5.49
CA ALA A 157 12.26 -4.42 -6.19
C ALA A 157 11.54 -3.50 -7.19
N LEU A 158 11.24 -2.26 -6.80
CA LEU A 158 10.57 -1.29 -7.68
C LEU A 158 11.42 -0.88 -8.88
N THR A 159 12.74 -0.74 -8.70
CA THR A 159 13.66 -0.37 -9.79
C THR A 159 13.96 -1.53 -10.74
N ALA A 160 13.86 -2.77 -10.26
CA ALA A 160 13.98 -3.96 -11.10
C ALA A 160 12.79 -4.14 -12.08
N LEU A 161 11.65 -3.48 -11.84
CA LEU A 161 10.49 -3.56 -12.73
C LEU A 161 10.81 -2.96 -14.12
N PRO A 162 10.33 -3.58 -15.21
CA PRO A 162 10.58 -3.08 -16.57
C PRO A 162 9.97 -1.70 -16.81
N GLU A 163 8.90 -1.34 -16.08
CA GLU A 163 8.26 -0.02 -16.12
C GLU A 163 9.12 1.09 -15.51
N ALA A 164 10.03 0.74 -14.58
CA ALA A 164 10.98 1.68 -14.00
C ALA A 164 12.14 1.98 -14.97
N HIS A 165 12.60 0.97 -15.72
CA HIS A 165 13.67 1.14 -16.72
C HIS A 165 13.29 2.09 -17.87
N LYS A 166 12.00 2.18 -18.22
CA LYS A 166 11.51 3.11 -19.25
C LYS A 166 11.65 4.59 -18.86
N LEU A 167 11.81 4.94 -17.57
CA LEU A 167 12.14 6.31 -17.16
C LEU A 167 13.56 6.73 -17.57
N SER A 168 14.50 5.77 -17.59
CA SER A 168 15.92 6.06 -17.89
C SER A 168 16.15 6.38 -19.38
N LEU A 169 15.40 5.73 -20.28
CA LEU A 169 15.55 5.90 -21.73
C LEU A 169 14.77 7.09 -22.32
N ALA A 170 13.81 7.67 -21.58
CA ALA A 170 13.02 8.81 -22.05
C ALA A 170 13.66 10.17 -21.70
N SER A 171 14.79 10.19 -20.98
CA SER A 171 15.52 11.40 -20.59
C SER A 171 16.86 11.58 -21.33
N ALA A 172 17.12 10.79 -22.39
CA ALA A 172 18.28 10.89 -23.26
C ALA A 172 17.85 11.20 -24.70
#